data_AF-A0A9X0R5I6-F1
#
_entry.id   AF-A0A9X0R5I6-F1
#
_cell.length_a   1.000
_cell.length_b   1.000
_cell.length_c   1.000
_cell.angle_alpha   90.00
_cell.angle_beta   90.00
_cell.angle_gamma   90.00
#
_symmetry.space_group_name_H-M   'P 1'
#
loop_
_entity.id
_entity.type
_entity.pdbx_description
1 polymer ?
#
loop_
_entity_poly.entity_id
_entity_poly.type
_entity_poly.pdbx_seq_one_letter_code
_entity_poly.pdbx_strand_id
1 'polypeptide(L)' 'MAIRGRDDSSARVLDGWHVEFKGQRMSFNKWGQRVTGWPSIRIYTMACLSDGRTLNDLRDQSEPSSTTV' A
#
# COMPACT_ATOMS: atom_id res chain seq x y z
N MET A 1 0.25 7.44 -3.59
CA MET A 1 -0.24 6.76 -2.37
C MET A 1 0.38 7.43 -1.17
N ALA A 2 -0.38 7.56 -0.07
CA ALA A 2 0.08 8.10 1.20
C ALA A 2 -0.58 7.38 2.39
N ILE A 3 0.05 7.41 3.56
CA ILE A 3 -0.52 6.97 4.83
C ILE A 3 -1.40 8.09 5.38
N ARG A 4 -2.64 7.74 5.77
CA ARG A 4 -3.59 8.68 6.36
C ARG A 4 -2.98 9.41 7.56
N GLY A 5 -3.05 10.73 7.56
CA GLY A 5 -2.49 11.58 8.63
C GLY A 5 -0.97 11.79 8.57
N ARG A 6 -0.31 11.41 7.46
CA ARG A 6 1.12 11.69 7.23
C ARG A 6 1.36 12.16 5.80
N ASP A 7 1.35 13.46 5.57
CA ASP A 7 1.52 14.04 4.23
C ASP A 7 2.90 13.77 3.60
N ASP A 8 3.97 13.61 4.39
CA ASP A 8 5.33 13.27 3.88
C ASP A 8 5.50 11.78 3.47
N SER A 9 4.42 11.01 3.49
CA SER A 9 4.49 9.56 3.23
C SER A 9 4.34 9.18 1.76
N SER A 10 4.31 10.16 0.85
CA SER A 10 4.05 9.93 -0.57
C SER A 10 4.95 8.86 -1.18
N ALA A 11 4.35 7.80 -1.72
CA ALA A 11 5.02 6.72 -2.43
C ALA A 11 4.27 6.35 -3.72
N ARG A 12 5.00 5.79 -4.68
CA ARG A 12 4.48 5.31 -5.96
C ARG A 12 4.26 3.79 -5.89
N VAL A 13 3.07 3.32 -6.21
CA VAL A 13 2.79 1.88 -6.29
C VAL A 13 3.47 1.33 -7.55
N LEU A 14 4.28 0.27 -7.40
CA LEU A 14 4.96 -0.39 -8.51
C LEU A 14 4.19 -1.61 -8.99
N ASP A 15 3.69 -2.42 -8.05
CA ASP A 15 2.92 -3.63 -8.29
C ASP A 15 2.01 -3.92 -7.08
N GLY A 16 1.29 -5.05 -7.12
CA GLY A 16 0.34 -5.44 -6.06
C GLY A 16 0.95 -5.72 -4.69
N TRP A 17 2.28 -5.61 -4.52
CA TRP A 17 2.99 -5.90 -3.28
C TRP A 17 4.07 -4.85 -2.93
N HIS A 18 4.51 -4.06 -3.91
CA HIS A 18 5.67 -3.17 -3.78
C HIS A 18 5.37 -1.71 -4.15
N VAL A 19 6.18 -0.84 -3.54
CA VAL A 19 6.15 0.61 -3.72
C VAL A 19 7.56 1.14 -3.88
N GLU A 20 7.66 2.27 -4.55
CA GLU A 20 8.85 3.11 -4.59
C GLU A 20 8.65 4.28 -3.64
N PHE A 21 9.52 4.36 -2.64
CA PHE A 21 9.56 5.45 -1.67
C PHE A 21 10.98 6.02 -1.63
N LYS A 22 11.12 7.32 -1.88
CA LYS A 22 12.42 8.03 -1.94
C LYS A 22 13.43 7.33 -2.89
N GLY A 23 12.96 6.86 -4.05
CA GLY A 23 13.78 6.16 -5.04
C GLY A 23 14.13 4.70 -4.70
N GLN A 24 13.63 4.17 -3.59
CA GLN A 24 13.88 2.78 -3.18
C GLN A 24 12.62 1.93 -3.29
N ARG A 25 12.75 0.77 -3.94
CA ARG A 25 11.69 -0.27 -3.98
C ARG A 25 11.63 -1.00 -2.64
N MET A 26 10.44 -1.12 -2.06
CA MET A 26 10.19 -1.89 -0.84
C MET A 26 8.74 -2.40 -0.80
N SER A 27 8.45 -3.37 0.07
CA SER A 27 7.08 -3.85 0.28
C SER A 27 6.23 -2.80 1.02
N PHE A 28 4.91 -2.88 0.90
CA PHE A 28 3.99 -2.00 1.64
C PHE A 28 4.28 -1.98 3.13
N ASN A 29 4.51 -3.14 3.74
CA ASN A 29 4.83 -3.25 5.17
C ASN A 29 6.13 -2.52 5.52
N LYS A 30 7.20 -2.71 4.73
CA LYS A 30 8.49 -2.04 4.97
C LYS A 30 8.38 -0.53 4.82
N TRP A 31 7.66 -0.07 3.79
CA TRP A 31 7.36 1.36 3.62
C TRP A 31 6.56 1.91 4.81
N GLY A 32 5.51 1.21 5.23
CA GLY A 32 4.68 1.57 6.36
C GLY A 32 5.48 1.72 7.66
N GLN A 33 6.29 0.71 8.01
CA GLN A 33 7.19 0.74 9.17
C GLN A 33 8.18 1.92 9.09
N ARG A 34 8.73 2.19 7.90
CA ARG A 34 9.69 3.28 7.70
C ARG A 34 9.06 4.65 7.85
N VAL A 35 7.83 4.84 7.36
CA VAL A 35 7.10 6.10 7.47
C VAL A 35 6.61 6.33 8.90
N THR A 36 6.10 5.30 9.58
CA THR A 36 5.49 5.46 10.91
C THR A 36 6.44 5.30 12.07
N GLY A 37 7.54 4.58 11.88
CA GLY A 37 8.45 4.15 12.95
C GLY A 37 7.90 2.99 13.79
N TRP A 38 6.72 2.45 13.44
CA TRP A 38 6.10 1.37 14.21
C TRP A 38 6.64 0.00 13.77
N PRO A 39 6.79 -0.96 14.71
CA PRO A 39 7.23 -2.32 14.37
C PRO A 39 6.18 -3.07 13.53
N SER A 40 4.90 -2.67 13.63
CA SER A 40 3.81 -3.21 12.82
C SER A 40 2.80 -2.10 12.50
N ILE A 41 2.17 -2.22 11.34
CA ILE A 41 1.14 -1.29 10.87
C ILE A 41 0.11 -2.04 10.05
N ARG A 42 -1.16 -1.68 10.22
CA ARG A 42 -2.25 -2.14 9.34
C ARG A 42 -2.19 -1.40 8.01
N ILE A 43 -1.15 -1.68 7.21
CA ILE A 43 -0.87 -0.90 6.01
C ILE A 43 -2.02 -0.94 5.01
N TYR A 44 -2.73 -2.06 4.95
CA TYR A 44 -3.86 -2.24 4.04
C TYR A 44 -5.04 -1.31 4.33
N THR A 45 -5.24 -0.92 5.58
CA THR A 45 -6.32 0.01 5.98
C THR A 45 -5.83 1.46 6.12
N MET A 46 -4.52 1.66 6.26
CA MET A 46 -3.95 3.00 6.49
C MET A 46 -3.41 3.67 5.24
N ALA A 47 -2.99 2.89 4.24
CA ALA A 47 -2.48 3.41 2.98
C ALA A 47 -3.62 3.72 2.02
N CYS A 48 -3.74 4.99 1.64
CA CYS A 48 -4.70 5.47 0.67
C CYS A 48 -4.00 5.76 -0.66
N LEU A 49 -4.61 5.31 -1.74
CA LEU A 49 -4.27 5.69 -3.10
C LEU A 49 -4.80 7.09 -3.41
N SER A 50 -4.32 7.65 -4.51
CA SER A 50 -4.69 8.99 -4.97
C SER A 50 -6.18 9.11 -5.30
N ASP A 51 -6.85 7.99 -5.60
CA ASP A 51 -8.27 7.88 -5.90
C ASP A 51 -9.14 7.68 -4.64
N GLY A 52 -8.53 7.69 -3.45
CA GLY A 52 -9.21 7.55 -2.16
C GLY A 52 -9.43 6.11 -1.70
N ARG A 53 -9.15 5.11 -2.55
CA ARG A 53 -9.21 3.69 -2.16
C ARG A 53 -8.05 3.29 -1.27
N THR A 54 -8.21 2.23 -0.50
CA THR A 54 -7.13 1.64 0.29
C THR A 54 -6.47 0.48 -0.45
N LEU A 55 -5.30 0.05 0.03
CA LEU A 55 -4.69 -1.19 -0.48
C LEU A 55 -5.56 -2.42 -0.21
N ASN A 56 -6.41 -2.40 0.81
CA ASN A 56 -7.37 -3.48 1.06
C ASN A 56 -8.36 -3.61 -0.11
N ASP A 57 -8.90 -2.48 -0.59
CA ASP A 57 -9.84 -2.44 -1.72
C ASP A 57 -9.22 -2.98 -3.02
N LEU A 58 -7.90 -2.84 -3.19
CA LEU A 58 -7.19 -3.39 -4.36
C LEU A 58 -6.97 -4.90 -4.27
N ARG A 59 -6.74 -5.41 -3.06
CA ARG A 59 -6.47 -6.84 -2.85
C ARG A 59 -7.70 -7.68 -3.12
N ASP A 60 -8.88 -7.21 -2.72
CA ASP A 60 -10.14 -7.92 -2.96
C ASP A 60 -10.49 -7.99 -4.46
N GLN A 61 -9.93 -7.10 -5.29
CA GLN A 61 -10.13 -7.14 -6.74
C GLN A 61 -9.09 -7.99 -7.49
N SER A 62 -8.00 -8.39 -6.84
CA SER A 62 -6.96 -9.22 -7.48
C SER A 62 -7.15 -10.73 -7.24
N GLU A 63 -8.23 -11.15 -6.56
CA GLU A 63 -8.68 -12.54 -6.63
C GLU A 63 -9.20 -12.76 -8.06
N PRO A 64 -8.51 -13.54 -8.92
CA PRO A 64 -9.14 -13.94 -10.16
C PRO A 64 -10.35 -14.76 -9.76
N SER A 65 -11.54 -14.35 -10.21
CA SER A 65 -12.64 -15.27 -10.37
C SER A 65 -12.09 -16.47 -11.14
N SER A 66 -11.78 -17.55 -10.42
CA SER A 66 -11.67 -18.87 -11.00
C SER A 66 -13.08 -19.28 -11.38
N THR A 67 -13.58 -18.69 -12.46
CA THR A 67 -14.67 -19.26 -13.24
C THR A 67 -14.07 -20.44 -13.99
N THR A 68 -14.09 -21.61 -13.36
CA THR A 68 -14.06 -22.86 -14.11
C THR A 68 -15.51 -23.28 -14.28
N VAL A 69 -16.01 -23.05 -15.49
CA VAL A 69 -17.21 -23.70 -16.04
C VAL A 69 -16.96 -25.18 -16.29
#